data_AF-A0A7I9WBU2-F1
#
_entry.id   AF-A0A7I9WBU2-F1
#
_cell.length_a   1.000
_cell.length_b   1.000
_cell.length_c   1.000
_cell.angle_alpha   90.00
_cell.angle_beta   90.00
_cell.angle_gamma   90.00
#
_symmetry.space_group_name_H-M   'P 1'
#
loop_
_entity.id
_entity.type
_entity.pdbx_description
1 polymer ?
#
loop_
_entity_poly.entity_id
_entity_poly.type
_entity_poly.pdbx_seq_one_letter_code
_entity_poly.pdbx_strand_id
1 'polypeptide(L)'
;MGGWDRLGHTPAMPTADELTEAFLWSEYRVVAKTATVSLHANSYQVDPALVGRKVELVFSPFDLETVEVRYHDKSYGKALPHTISRHAHPKADRKPPSPSRRRRGSTIWR
;
A
#
# COMPACT_ATOMS: atom_id res chain seq x y z
N MET A 1 19.70 -14.04 -28.13
CA MET A 1 20.69 -13.73 -27.07
C MET A 1 20.26 -12.41 -26.42
N GLY A 2 19.72 -12.48 -25.21
CA GLY A 2 19.11 -11.33 -24.51
C GLY A 2 20.13 -10.57 -23.67
N GLY A 3 20.09 -9.23 -23.72
CA GLY A 3 21.12 -8.32 -23.20
C GLY A 3 21.18 -8.13 -21.68
N TRP A 4 21.02 -9.18 -20.88
CA TRP A 4 21.03 -9.12 -19.40
C TRP A 4 22.41 -9.44 -18.79
N ASP A 5 23.33 -10.07 -19.55
CA ASP A 5 24.65 -10.52 -19.07
C ASP A 5 25.67 -9.39 -18.82
N ARG A 6 25.36 -8.15 -19.22
CA ARG A 6 26.36 -7.06 -19.21
C ARG A 6 26.72 -6.55 -17.80
N LEU A 7 25.94 -6.91 -16.79
CA LEU A 7 26.10 -6.38 -15.43
C LEU A 7 26.61 -7.39 -14.40
N GLY A 8 26.81 -8.67 -14.78
CA GLY A 8 27.45 -9.68 -13.92
C GLY A 8 26.67 -10.07 -12.66
N HIS A 9 25.40 -9.68 -12.53
CA HIS A 9 24.51 -10.11 -11.46
C HIS A 9 23.19 -10.61 -12.04
N THR A 10 22.85 -11.86 -11.76
CA THR A 10 21.47 -12.34 -11.88
C THR A 10 20.67 -11.59 -10.80
N PRO A 11 19.52 -10.97 -11.14
CA PRO A 11 18.68 -10.36 -10.12
C PRO A 11 18.33 -11.43 -9.09
N ALA A 12 18.76 -11.23 -7.85
CA ALA A 12 18.37 -12.09 -6.75
C ALA A 12 16.85 -12.00 -6.59
N MET A 13 16.20 -13.14 -6.43
CA MET A 13 14.77 -13.15 -6.10
C MET A 13 14.61 -12.54 -4.71
N PRO A 14 13.92 -11.40 -4.58
CA PRO A 14 13.66 -10.81 -3.28
C PRO A 14 12.82 -11.76 -2.43
N THR A 15 13.02 -11.69 -1.12
CA THR A 15 12.23 -12.43 -0.14
C THR A 15 10.80 -11.90 -0.09
N ALA A 16 9.87 -12.68 0.47
CA ALA A 16 8.47 -12.29 0.56
C ALA A 16 8.26 -11.00 1.39
N ASP A 17 9.08 -10.78 2.41
CA ASP A 17 9.05 -9.57 3.24
C ASP A 17 9.51 -8.34 2.46
N GLU A 18 10.60 -8.44 1.69
CA GLU A 18 11.09 -7.34 0.83
C GLU A 18 10.07 -6.95 -0.25
N LEU A 19 9.37 -7.94 -0.81
CA LEU A 19 8.27 -7.69 -1.73
C LEU A 19 7.10 -6.99 -1.01
N THR A 20 6.73 -7.45 0.17
CA THR A 20 5.65 -6.84 0.98
C THR A 20 5.96 -5.38 1.27
N GLU A 21 7.18 -5.07 1.70
CA GLU A 21 7.64 -3.71 1.95
C GLU A 21 7.60 -2.83 0.70
N ALA A 22 7.97 -3.36 -0.46
CA ALA A 22 7.90 -2.63 -1.73
C ALA A 22 6.45 -2.26 -2.14
N PHE A 23 5.45 -2.93 -1.57
CA PHE A 23 4.04 -2.60 -1.75
C PHE A 23 3.44 -1.82 -0.57
N LEU A 24 4.21 -1.48 0.47
CA LEU A 24 3.74 -0.60 1.53
C LEU A 24 3.67 0.85 1.04
N TRP A 25 2.56 1.49 1.33
CA TRP A 25 2.33 2.88 0.99
C TRP A 25 2.69 3.73 2.20
N SER A 26 3.31 4.89 1.95
CA SER A 26 3.51 5.89 2.98
C SER A 26 2.74 7.18 2.68
N GLU A 27 2.11 7.73 3.72
CA GLU A 27 1.43 9.01 3.63
C GLU A 27 1.69 9.87 4.86
N TYR A 28 2.01 11.15 4.64
CA TYR A 28 2.30 12.07 5.72
C TYR A 28 1.03 12.77 6.21
N ARG A 29 0.76 12.69 7.51
CA ARG A 29 -0.37 13.35 8.15
C ARG A 29 0.06 14.09 9.41
N VAL A 30 -0.66 15.15 9.75
CA VAL A 30 -0.45 15.88 11.01
C VAL A 30 -1.39 15.28 12.05
N VAL A 31 -0.86 14.95 13.22
CA VAL A 31 -1.65 14.40 14.33
C VAL A 31 -2.50 15.50 14.96
N ALA A 32 -3.81 15.26 15.04
CA ALA A 32 -4.75 16.18 15.65
C ALA A 32 -4.55 16.28 17.18
N LYS A 33 -5.12 17.31 17.80
CA LYS A 33 -5.05 17.53 19.26
C LYS A 33 -5.60 16.35 20.09
N THR A 34 -6.47 15.55 19.49
CA THR A 34 -7.09 14.35 20.07
C THR A 34 -6.23 13.10 19.92
N ALA A 35 -4.94 13.23 19.55
CA ALA A 35 -4.05 12.10 19.26
C ALA A 35 -4.59 11.15 18.17
N THR A 36 -5.25 11.72 17.15
CA THR A 36 -5.80 10.97 16.03
C THR A 36 -5.28 11.46 14.69
N VAL A 37 -5.28 10.57 13.71
CA VAL A 37 -4.97 10.85 12.30
C VAL A 37 -6.09 10.32 11.41
N SER A 38 -6.45 11.06 10.37
CA SER A 38 -7.42 10.62 9.36
C SER A 38 -6.70 10.14 8.11
N LEU A 39 -7.06 8.94 7.65
CA LEU A 39 -6.49 8.27 6.49
C LEU A 39 -7.62 7.51 5.76
N HIS A 40 -7.84 7.79 4.47
CA HIS A 40 -8.91 7.20 3.63
C HIS A 40 -10.33 7.14 4.23
N ALA A 41 -10.76 8.20 4.90
CA ALA A 41 -12.05 8.28 5.62
C ALA A 41 -12.15 7.34 6.84
N ASN A 42 -11.03 6.75 7.25
CA ASN A 42 -10.85 6.09 8.53
C ASN A 42 -10.13 7.04 9.50
N SER A 43 -10.33 6.81 10.79
CA SER A 43 -9.61 7.53 11.85
C SER A 43 -8.86 6.53 12.72
N TYR A 44 -7.60 6.87 13.02
CA TYR A 44 -6.72 6.05 13.84
C TYR A 44 -6.20 6.85 15.01
N GLN A 45 -6.09 6.22 16.17
CA GLN A 45 -5.47 6.77 17.34
C GLN A 45 -3.97 6.44 17.32
N VAL A 46 -3.15 7.44 17.64
CA VAL A 46 -1.69 7.33 17.68
C VAL A 46 -1.17 7.70 19.06
N ASP A 47 0.14 7.59 19.26
CA ASP A 47 0.77 8.05 20.50
C ASP A 47 0.47 9.55 20.74
N PRO A 48 -0.12 9.93 21.90
CA PRO A 48 -0.36 11.33 22.25
C PRO A 48 0.89 12.22 22.24
N ALA A 49 2.09 11.66 22.41
CA ALA A 49 3.34 12.40 22.30
C ALA A 49 3.58 13.00 20.90
N LEU A 50 2.88 12.50 19.88
CA LEU A 50 2.97 12.94 18.50
C LEU A 50 1.98 14.04 18.12
N VAL A 51 1.12 14.50 19.05
CA VAL A 51 0.15 15.57 18.79
C VAL A 51 0.81 16.81 18.19
N GLY A 52 0.26 17.31 17.08
CA GLY A 52 0.77 18.46 16.35
C GLY A 52 1.99 18.18 15.46
N ARG A 53 2.50 16.94 15.44
CA ARG A 53 3.64 16.55 14.61
C ARG A 53 3.19 15.96 13.29
N LYS A 54 4.01 16.14 12.25
CA LYS A 54 3.83 15.50 10.95
C LYS A 54 4.48 14.11 11.01
N VAL A 55 3.66 13.07 10.94
CA VAL A 55 4.08 11.66 11.02
C VAL A 55 3.89 11.00 9.66
N GLU A 56 4.70 9.99 9.38
CA GLU A 56 4.54 9.10 8.24
C GLU A 56 3.71 7.89 8.66
N LEU A 57 2.62 7.64 7.94
CA LEU A 57 1.77 6.47 8.13
C LEU A 57 2.13 5.47 7.05
N VAL A 58 2.63 4.30 7.46
CA VAL A 58 3.01 3.21 6.56
C VAL A 58 1.96 2.10 6.66
N PHE A 59 1.37 1.71 5.54
CA PHE A 59 0.26 0.76 5.54
C PHE A 59 0.20 -0.07 4.26
N SER A 60 -0.49 -1.21 4.34
CA SER A 60 -0.81 -2.02 3.17
C SER A 60 -2.08 -1.49 2.49
N PRO A 61 -2.11 -1.34 1.16
CA PRO A 61 -3.31 -0.87 0.47
C PRO A 61 -4.49 -1.86 0.55
N PHE A 62 -4.23 -3.12 0.89
CA PHE A 62 -5.23 -4.19 1.07
C PHE A 62 -5.59 -4.45 2.54
N ASP A 63 -4.75 -3.99 3.47
CA ASP A 63 -4.96 -4.14 4.91
C ASP A 63 -4.72 -2.80 5.61
N LEU A 64 -5.84 -2.13 5.90
CA LEU A 64 -5.87 -0.85 6.62
C LEU A 64 -6.03 -1.01 8.13
N GLU A 65 -6.03 -2.24 8.68
CA GLU A 65 -6.06 -2.48 10.13
C GLU A 65 -4.65 -2.34 10.72
N THR A 66 -3.62 -2.59 9.91
CA THR A 66 -2.22 -2.59 10.31
C THR A 66 -1.49 -1.35 9.78
N VAL A 67 -1.73 -0.20 10.41
CA VAL A 67 -1.05 1.08 10.07
C VAL A 67 0.08 1.35 11.06
N GLU A 68 1.30 1.46 10.56
CA GLU A 68 2.49 1.79 11.34
C GLU A 68 2.75 3.30 11.33
N VAL A 69 3.08 3.88 12.48
CA VAL A 69 3.38 5.31 12.63
C VAL A 69 4.87 5.51 12.77
N ARG A 70 5.45 6.33 11.88
CA ARG A 70 6.87 6.72 11.92
C ARG A 70 7.03 8.23 12.07
N TYR A 71 8.03 8.64 12.82
CA TYR A 71 8.40 10.04 13.01
C TYR A 71 9.92 10.17 13.14
N HIS A 72 10.53 11.01 12.28
CA HIS A 72 12.00 11.12 12.14
C HIS A 72 12.70 9.75 12.03
N ASP A 73 12.29 8.92 11.07
CA ASP A 73 12.85 7.58 10.83
C ASP A 73 12.73 6.60 12.00
N LYS A 74 12.02 6.97 13.07
CA LYS A 74 11.74 6.10 14.21
C LYS A 74 10.31 5.60 14.17
N SER A 75 10.12 4.30 14.38
CA SER A 75 8.80 3.71 14.61
C SER A 75 8.28 4.11 15.99
N TYR A 76 7.02 4.55 16.03
CA TYR A 76 6.25 4.85 17.25
C TYR A 76 5.12 3.82 17.46
N GLY A 77 5.17 2.69 16.75
CA GLY A 77 4.20 1.61 16.83
C GLY A 77 2.97 1.80 15.95
N LYS A 78 1.99 0.92 16.17
CA LYS A 78 0.79 0.82 15.35
C LYS A 78 -0.28 1.82 15.77
N ALA A 79 -0.93 2.42 14.78
CA ALA A 79 -2.10 3.25 14.99
C ALA A 79 -3.32 2.36 15.27
N LEU A 80 -4.04 2.62 16.36
CA LEU A 80 -5.22 1.85 16.73
C LEU A 80 -6.43 2.32 15.92
N PRO A 81 -7.16 1.42 15.24
CA PRO A 81 -8.31 1.81 14.45
C PRO A 81 -9.46 2.27 15.36
N HIS A 82 -9.92 3.51 15.14
CA HIS A 82 -11.03 4.11 15.89
C HIS A 82 -12.35 4.06 15.10
N THR A 83 -12.29 4.21 13.77
CA THR A 83 -13.45 4.04 12.87
C THR A 83 -12.94 3.63 11.50
N ILE A 84 -13.28 2.42 11.04
CA ILE A 84 -12.95 1.92 9.70
C ILE A 84 -14.26 1.80 8.91
N SER A 85 -14.40 2.60 7.85
CA SER A 85 -15.55 2.52 6.94
C SER A 85 -15.23 1.71 5.66
N ARG A 86 -13.96 1.62 5.27
CA ARG A 86 -13.49 0.81 4.12
C ARG A 86 -12.11 0.19 4.42
N HIS A 87 -11.95 -1.10 4.09
CA HIS A 87 -10.73 -1.87 4.35
C HIS A 87 -9.67 -1.77 3.24
N ALA A 88 -9.99 -1.18 2.09
CA ALA A 88 -9.09 -1.06 0.95
C ALA A 88 -8.86 0.40 0.55
N HIS A 89 -7.61 0.73 0.23
CA HIS A 89 -7.22 2.03 -0.29
C HIS A 89 -7.71 2.19 -1.76
N PRO A 90 -8.20 3.38 -2.20
CA PRO A 90 -8.69 3.58 -3.58
C PRO A 90 -7.69 3.25 -4.69
N LYS A 91 -6.39 3.46 -4.45
CA LYS A 91 -5.29 3.05 -5.36
C LYS A 91 -5.03 1.53 -5.40
N ALA A 92 -5.70 0.72 -4.58
CA ALA A 92 -5.66 -0.74 -4.63
C ALA A 92 -6.58 -1.33 -5.71
N ASP A 93 -7.54 -0.55 -6.23
CA ASP A 93 -8.46 -0.99 -7.28
C ASP A 93 -7.74 -1.15 -8.62
N ARG A 94 -7.26 -2.37 -8.89
CA ARG A 94 -6.78 -2.80 -10.19
C ARG A 94 -7.73 -3.85 -10.74
N LYS A 95 -8.92 -3.42 -11.21
CA LYS A 95 -9.80 -4.32 -11.97
C LYS A 95 -9.04 -4.80 -13.21
N PRO A 96 -8.77 -6.10 -13.38
CA PRO A 96 -8.15 -6.57 -14.62
C PRO A 96 -9.08 -6.21 -15.78
N PRO A 97 -8.54 -5.78 -16.94
CA PRO A 97 -9.39 -5.55 -18.11
C PRO A 97 -10.11 -6.86 -18.41
N SER A 98 -11.45 -6.84 -18.41
CA SER A 98 -12.24 -7.99 -18.85
C SER A 98 -11.71 -8.42 -20.21
N PRO A 99 -11.32 -9.70 -20.42
CA PRO A 99 -10.90 -10.14 -21.73
C PRO A 99 -12.07 -9.94 -22.67
N SER A 100 -11.96 -8.96 -23.58
CA SER A 100 -12.91 -8.82 -24.66
C SER A 100 -12.87 -10.14 -25.42
N ARG A 101 -14.00 -10.87 -25.36
CA ARG A 101 -14.16 -12.14 -26.07
C ARG A 101 -14.08 -11.83 -27.55
N ARG A 102 -12.87 -11.86 -28.11
CA ARG A 102 -12.61 -11.75 -29.54
C ARG A 102 -13.44 -12.84 -30.21
N ARG A 103 -14.55 -12.43 -30.84
CA ARG A 103 -15.32 -13.29 -31.74
C ARG A 103 -14.33 -13.82 -32.77
N ARG A 104 -13.96 -15.10 -32.65
CA ARG A 104 -13.30 -15.81 -33.75
C ARG A 104 -14.29 -15.80 -34.90
N GLY A 105 -13.91 -15.13 -35.99
CA GLY A 105 -14.57 -15.27 -37.27
C GLY A 105 -14.61 -16.75 -37.63
N SER A 106 -15.81 -17.27 -37.87
CA SER A 106 -16.00 -18.62 -38.39
C SER A 106 -15.97 -18.52 -39.90
N THR A 107 -14.77 -18.64 -40.48
CA THR A 107 -14.60 -19.05 -41.87
C THR A 107 -14.76 -20.57 -41.89
N ILE A 108 -15.87 -21.08 -42.41
CA ILE A 108 -15.92 -22.44 -42.97
C ILE A 108 -16.68 -22.35 -44.29
N TRP A 109 -15.94 -22.60 -45.37
CA TRP A 109 -16.45 -22.92 -46.69
C TRP A 109 -17.25 -24.22 -46.65
N ARG A 110 -18.44 -24.23 -47.28
CA ARG A 110 -18.90 -25.36 -48.11
C ARG A 110 -19.94 -24.87 -49.10
#